data_AF-A0A4R6UPM4-F1
#
_entry.id   AF-A0A4R6UPM4-F1
#
_cell.length_a   1.000
_cell.length_b   1.000
_cell.length_c   1.000
_cell.angle_alpha   90.00
_cell.angle_beta   90.00
_cell.angle_gamma   90.00
#
_symmetry.space_group_name_H-M   'P 1'
#
loop_
_entity.id
_entity.type
_entity.pdbx_description
1 polymer ?
#
loop_
_entity_poly.entity_id
_entity_poly.type
_entity_poly.pdbx_seq_one_letter_code
_entity_poly.pdbx_strand_id
1 'polypeptide(L)'
;MKHALPVLAACCSLWCGAAAAGETNPYNAYFQEALDQCRTLAKFNPQTDASGSYFSAEHCYAWQSQLAYEDNPQARDQYLTAALQVAPQYAEETFAKALDVGFDRYHAVTLATAAYPKAEATYAQLAITRGADPTKVTQATAAGRKK
;
A
#
# COMPACT_ATOMS: atom_id res chain seq x y z
N MET A 1 -17.81 61.41 -26.17
CA MET A 1 -16.72 61.38 -25.17
C MET A 1 -16.59 59.91 -24.75
N LYS A 2 -15.65 59.13 -25.32
CA LYS A 2 -14.34 58.76 -24.70
C LYS A 2 -14.53 58.50 -23.19
N HIS A 3 -14.47 57.28 -22.65
CA HIS A 3 -13.36 56.30 -22.62
C HIS A 3 -13.94 54.89 -22.34
N ALA A 4 -13.69 53.87 -23.16
CA ALA A 4 -12.57 52.91 -23.09
C ALA A 4 -12.57 51.99 -21.86
N LEU A 5 -12.81 50.69 -22.07
CA LEU A 5 -12.13 49.57 -21.40
C LEU A 5 -12.13 48.34 -22.34
N PRO A 6 -10.97 47.71 -22.61
CA PRO A 6 -10.82 46.70 -23.64
C PRO A 6 -11.11 45.28 -23.14
N VAL A 7 -11.90 44.53 -23.91
CA VAL A 7 -11.96 43.07 -23.85
C VAL A 7 -10.79 42.56 -24.70
N LEU A 8 -9.70 42.14 -24.05
CA LEU A 8 -8.64 41.34 -24.67
C LEU A 8 -7.77 40.74 -23.57
N ALA A 9 -8.02 39.47 -23.25
CA ALA A 9 -7.04 38.60 -22.62
C ALA A 9 -7.13 37.22 -23.27
N ALA A 10 -6.76 37.19 -24.56
CA ALA A 10 -6.22 35.99 -25.15
C ALA A 10 -4.79 35.82 -24.60
N CYS A 11 -4.62 34.86 -23.69
CA CYS A 11 -3.33 34.23 -23.42
C CYS A 11 -3.55 32.71 -23.42
N CYS A 12 -3.88 32.18 -24.59
CA CYS A 12 -3.36 30.88 -24.97
C CYS A 12 -1.86 31.07 -25.17
N SER A 13 -1.03 30.47 -24.32
CA SER A 13 0.25 29.85 -24.71
C SER A 13 1.00 29.31 -23.48
N LEU A 14 1.24 28.00 -23.51
CA LEU A 14 2.46 27.38 -23.00
C LEU A 14 2.61 27.25 -21.47
N TRP A 15 1.88 26.30 -20.90
CA TRP A 15 2.48 25.11 -20.28
C TRP A 15 1.38 24.15 -19.84
N CYS A 16 0.85 23.40 -20.82
CA CYS A 16 0.30 22.08 -20.56
C CYS A 16 1.46 21.16 -20.16
N GLY A 17 1.95 21.32 -18.94
CA GLY A 17 2.57 20.24 -18.19
C GLY A 17 1.47 19.55 -17.42
N ALA A 18 0.55 18.88 -18.10
CA ALA A 18 -0.19 17.80 -17.48
C ALA A 18 0.84 16.69 -17.24
N ALA A 19 1.64 16.83 -16.17
CA ALA A 19 2.19 15.67 -15.52
C ALA A 19 0.98 14.77 -15.30
N ALA A 20 0.99 13.58 -15.90
CA ALA A 20 0.17 12.50 -15.40
C ALA A 20 0.63 12.31 -13.95
N ALA A 21 0.01 13.06 -13.03
CA ALA A 21 0.12 12.84 -11.62
C ALA A 21 -0.54 11.47 -11.44
N GLY A 22 0.28 10.42 -11.56
CA GLY A 22 -0.11 9.10 -11.11
C GLY A 22 -0.63 9.31 -9.70
N GLU A 23 -1.92 9.07 -9.53
CA GLU A 23 -2.66 9.44 -8.33
C GLU A 23 -1.95 8.79 -7.15
N THR A 24 -1.19 9.61 -6.41
CA THR A 24 -0.33 9.10 -5.35
C THR A 24 -1.25 8.77 -4.20
N ASN A 25 -1.21 7.53 -3.72
CA ASN A 25 -2.10 7.07 -2.67
C ASN A 25 -1.98 8.01 -1.45
N PRO A 26 -3.10 8.57 -0.95
CA PRO A 26 -3.08 9.61 0.08
C PRO A 26 -2.46 9.14 1.40
N TYR A 27 -2.35 7.82 1.61
CA TYR A 27 -1.79 7.24 2.84
C TYR A 27 -0.31 6.87 2.73
N ASN A 28 0.37 7.15 1.61
CA ASN A 28 1.80 6.88 1.48
C ASN A 28 2.62 7.65 2.53
N ALA A 29 2.24 8.89 2.85
CA ALA A 29 2.91 9.67 3.89
C ALA A 29 2.76 9.04 5.29
N TYR A 30 1.56 8.56 5.62
CA TYR A 30 1.28 7.86 6.88
C TYR A 30 2.15 6.60 7.02
N PHE A 31 2.21 5.78 5.97
CA PHE A 31 3.02 4.56 5.99
C PHE A 31 4.53 4.84 5.94
N GLN A 32 4.96 5.93 5.30
CA GLN A 32 6.36 6.34 5.33
C GLN A 32 6.78 6.71 6.76
N GLU A 33 5.95 7.45 7.48
CA GLU A 33 6.19 7.78 8.88
C GLU A 33 6.24 6.52 9.75
N ALA A 34 5.29 5.60 9.59
CA ALA A 34 5.28 4.32 10.32
C ALA A 34 6.57 3.50 10.06
N LEU A 35 7.04 3.46 8.81
CA LEU A 35 8.29 2.78 8.45
C LEU A 35 9.49 3.40 9.17
N ASP A 36 9.58 4.72 9.20
CA ASP A 36 10.70 5.45 9.81
C ASP A 36 10.69 5.31 11.34
N GLN A 37 9.51 5.33 11.97
CA GLN A 37 9.34 5.04 13.39
C GLN A 37 9.78 3.60 13.71
N CYS A 38 9.31 2.61 12.97
CA CYS A 38 9.67 1.20 13.19
C CYS A 38 11.17 0.94 12.99
N ARG A 39 11.80 1.55 12.00
CA ARG A 39 13.26 1.49 11.80
C ARG A 39 14.02 2.12 12.96
N THR A 40 13.52 3.24 13.48
CA THR A 40 14.13 3.93 14.63
C THR A 40 14.03 3.05 15.88
N LEU A 41 12.85 2.51 16.18
CA LEU A 41 12.64 1.63 17.32
C LEU A 41 13.50 0.36 17.24
N ALA A 42 13.57 -0.28 16.05
CA ALA A 42 14.39 -1.47 15.84
C ALA A 42 15.89 -1.23 16.03
N LYS A 43 16.39 0.00 15.81
CA LYS A 43 17.79 0.37 16.06
C LYS A 43 18.09 0.51 17.55
N PHE A 44 17.17 1.09 18.32
CA PHE A 44 17.40 1.41 19.74
C PHE A 44 17.00 0.30 20.69
N ASN A 45 16.17 -0.65 20.25
CA ASN A 45 15.71 -1.75 21.08
C ASN A 45 15.91 -3.11 20.40
N PRO A 46 17.16 -3.55 20.20
CA PRO A 46 17.44 -4.91 19.74
C PRO A 46 17.19 -5.89 20.90
N GLN A 47 15.95 -6.00 21.37
CA GLN A 47 15.58 -7.02 22.34
C GLN A 47 15.26 -8.31 21.60
N THR A 48 16.09 -9.31 21.83
CA THR A 48 15.68 -10.70 21.84
C THR A 48 14.96 -10.90 23.17
N ASP A 49 13.63 -10.99 23.15
CA ASP A 49 12.94 -11.44 24.37
C ASP A 49 13.29 -12.91 24.66
N ALA A 50 13.02 -13.37 25.89
CA ALA A 50 13.27 -14.76 26.29
C ALA A 50 12.41 -15.80 25.51
N SER A 51 11.45 -15.32 24.70
CA SER A 51 10.64 -16.12 23.76
C SER A 51 11.17 -16.12 22.32
N GLY A 52 12.26 -15.39 22.04
CA GLY A 52 12.86 -15.29 20.70
C GLY A 52 12.13 -14.36 19.72
N SER A 53 11.19 -13.53 20.17
CA SER A 53 10.49 -12.58 19.31
C SER A 53 11.38 -11.36 19.08
N TYR A 54 11.98 -11.30 17.90
CA TYR A 54 12.84 -10.20 17.48
C TYR A 54 11.98 -8.99 17.10
N PHE A 55 12.13 -7.87 17.82
CA PHE A 55 11.54 -6.59 17.41
C PHE A 55 12.26 -6.07 16.14
N SER A 56 11.86 -6.60 14.98
CA SER A 56 12.30 -6.11 13.68
C SER A 56 11.48 -4.90 13.25
N ALA A 57 12.09 -4.06 12.41
CA ALA A 57 11.36 -3.03 11.68
C ALA A 57 10.21 -3.64 10.83
N GLU A 58 10.37 -4.87 10.33
CA GLU A 58 9.35 -5.60 9.59
C GLU A 58 8.13 -5.94 10.45
N HIS A 59 8.32 -6.63 11.59
CA HIS A 59 7.21 -6.99 12.48
C HIS A 59 6.50 -5.76 13.01
N CYS A 60 7.26 -4.72 13.39
CA CYS A 60 6.67 -3.44 13.81
C CYS A 60 5.83 -2.83 12.69
N TYR A 61 6.36 -2.80 11.46
CA TYR A 61 5.67 -2.18 10.32
C TYR A 61 4.38 -2.93 9.97
N ALA A 62 4.45 -4.25 9.87
CA ALA A 62 3.28 -5.07 9.58
C ALA A 62 2.22 -4.97 10.68
N TRP A 63 2.63 -4.86 11.96
CA TRP A 63 1.71 -4.59 13.06
C TRP A 63 1.05 -3.21 12.93
N GLN A 64 1.80 -2.16 12.59
CA GLN A 64 1.22 -0.84 12.31
C GLN A 64 0.23 -0.87 11.13
N SER A 65 0.55 -1.63 10.07
CA SER A 65 -0.38 -1.86 8.97
C SER A 65 -1.66 -2.57 9.42
N GLN A 66 -1.53 -3.60 10.27
CA GLN A 66 -2.67 -4.29 10.86
C GLN A 66 -3.59 -3.32 11.61
N LEU A 67 -3.02 -2.49 12.48
CA LEU A 67 -3.77 -1.49 13.25
C LEU A 67 -4.51 -0.51 12.33
N ALA A 68 -3.87 -0.04 11.27
CA ALA A 68 -4.50 0.86 10.30
C ALA A 68 -5.71 0.19 9.61
N TYR A 69 -5.60 -1.10 9.26
CA TYR A 69 -6.71 -1.86 8.70
C TYR A 69 -7.89 -1.97 9.69
N GLU A 70 -7.59 -2.25 10.96
CA GLU A 70 -8.59 -2.41 12.01
C GLU A 70 -9.29 -1.09 12.37
N ASP A 71 -8.53 0.01 12.46
CA ASP A 71 -9.01 1.33 12.91
C ASP A 71 -9.96 1.97 11.89
N ASN A 72 -9.68 1.85 10.59
CA ASN A 72 -10.55 2.41 9.55
C ASN A 72 -10.83 1.40 8.43
N PRO A 73 -11.88 0.56 8.60
CA PRO A 73 -12.27 -0.46 7.63
C PRO A 73 -12.62 0.06 6.23
N GLN A 74 -13.07 1.31 6.12
CA GLN A 74 -13.47 1.92 4.85
C GLN A 74 -12.25 2.26 3.97
N ALA A 75 -11.08 2.48 4.59
CA ALA A 75 -9.83 2.80 3.90
C ALA A 75 -8.89 1.59 3.73
N ARG A 76 -9.30 0.39 4.17
CA ARG A 76 -8.50 -0.84 4.14
C ARG A 76 -7.77 -1.09 2.81
N ASP A 77 -8.48 -0.98 1.68
CA ASP A 77 -7.89 -1.20 0.35
C ASP A 77 -6.76 -0.21 0.05
N GLN A 78 -6.98 1.06 0.39
CA GLN A 78 -6.00 2.13 0.19
C GLN A 78 -4.82 1.95 1.14
N TYR A 79 -5.05 1.51 2.38
CA TYR A 79 -3.97 1.22 3.31
C TYR A 79 -3.12 0.04 2.89
N LEU A 80 -3.71 -1.08 2.44
CA LEU A 80 -2.95 -2.23 1.97
C LEU A 80 -2.07 -1.83 0.77
N THR A 81 -2.66 -1.10 -0.18
CA THR A 81 -1.94 -0.60 -1.36
C THR A 81 -0.78 0.31 -0.95
N ALA A 82 -1.01 1.29 -0.06
CA ALA A 82 0.02 2.21 0.41
C ALA A 82 1.15 1.51 1.16
N ALA A 83 0.81 0.59 2.08
CA ALA A 83 1.79 -0.14 2.87
C ALA A 83 2.76 -0.94 1.97
N LEU A 84 2.22 -1.63 0.96
CA LEU A 84 3.02 -2.41 0.00
C LEU A 84 3.85 -1.52 -0.94
N GLN A 85 3.36 -0.34 -1.30
CA GLN A 85 4.10 0.63 -2.12
C GLN A 85 5.28 1.25 -1.35
N VAL A 86 5.09 1.56 -0.07
CA VAL A 86 6.09 2.23 0.77
C VAL A 86 7.16 1.26 1.25
N ALA A 87 6.79 0.07 1.69
CA ALA A 87 7.73 -0.93 2.22
C ALA A 87 7.59 -2.28 1.51
N PRO A 88 7.86 -2.36 0.19
CA PRO A 88 7.73 -3.60 -0.57
C PRO A 88 8.62 -4.74 -0.05
N GLN A 89 9.71 -4.41 0.66
CA GLN A 89 10.55 -5.41 1.32
C GLN A 89 9.86 -6.15 2.48
N TYR A 90 8.73 -5.63 3.00
CA TYR A 90 7.92 -6.23 4.06
C TYR A 90 6.58 -6.77 3.52
N ALA A 91 6.50 -7.00 2.21
CA ALA A 91 5.26 -7.35 1.53
C ALA A 91 4.60 -8.64 2.05
N GLU A 92 5.40 -9.65 2.37
CA GLU A 92 4.91 -10.94 2.89
C GLU A 92 4.15 -10.78 4.20
N GLU A 93 4.80 -10.24 5.24
CA GLU A 93 4.21 -10.06 6.56
C GLU A 93 3.06 -9.05 6.53
N THR A 94 3.20 -7.95 5.78
CA THR A 94 2.14 -6.93 5.61
C THR A 94 0.88 -7.54 4.99
N PHE A 95 1.04 -8.34 3.93
CA PHE A 95 -0.06 -9.03 3.29
C PHE A 95 -0.68 -10.11 4.18
N ALA A 96 0.15 -10.86 4.92
CA ALA A 96 -0.31 -11.83 5.90
C ALA A 96 -1.23 -11.18 6.94
N LYS A 97 -0.85 -10.02 7.50
CA LYS A 97 -1.68 -9.26 8.44
C LYS A 97 -3.00 -8.80 7.85
N ALA A 98 -3.03 -8.39 6.58
CA ALA A 98 -4.29 -8.04 5.91
C ALA A 98 -5.26 -9.23 5.87
N LEU A 99 -4.75 -10.44 5.58
CA LEU A 99 -5.58 -11.64 5.61
C LEU A 99 -6.04 -12.01 7.03
N ASP A 100 -5.18 -11.82 8.03
CA ASP A 100 -5.48 -12.13 9.44
C ASP A 100 -6.61 -11.23 10.00
N VAL A 101 -6.73 -9.98 9.53
CA VAL A 101 -7.82 -9.05 9.90
C VAL A 101 -9.07 -9.16 9.02
N GLY A 102 -9.13 -10.19 8.18
CA GLY A 102 -10.33 -10.59 7.45
C GLY A 102 -10.52 -9.94 6.08
N PHE A 103 -9.45 -9.50 5.41
CA PHE A 103 -9.58 -9.20 3.98
C PHE A 103 -10.04 -10.45 3.21
N ASP A 104 -10.92 -10.28 2.23
CA ASP A 104 -11.20 -11.34 1.27
C ASP A 104 -9.91 -11.71 0.52
N ARG A 105 -9.60 -13.00 0.45
CA ARG A 105 -8.30 -13.49 -0.05
C ARG A 105 -8.09 -13.14 -1.52
N TYR A 106 -9.13 -13.20 -2.33
CA TYR A 106 -9.02 -12.94 -3.77
C TYR A 106 -8.94 -11.44 -4.04
N HIS A 107 -9.71 -10.64 -3.31
CA HIS A 107 -9.63 -9.19 -3.36
C HIS A 107 -8.26 -8.69 -2.90
N ALA A 108 -7.75 -9.18 -1.77
CA ALA A 108 -6.43 -8.85 -1.27
C ALA A 108 -5.33 -9.18 -2.29
N VAL A 109 -5.34 -10.39 -2.87
CA VAL A 109 -4.37 -10.78 -3.92
C VAL A 109 -4.44 -9.80 -5.09
N THR A 110 -5.63 -9.41 -5.52
CA THR A 110 -5.83 -8.46 -6.62
C THR A 110 -5.19 -7.11 -6.31
N LEU A 111 -5.47 -6.55 -5.12
CA LEU A 111 -4.91 -5.27 -4.67
C LEU A 111 -3.40 -5.33 -4.51
N ALA A 112 -2.89 -6.35 -3.82
CA ALA A 112 -1.48 -6.49 -3.53
C ALA A 112 -0.65 -6.70 -4.80
N THR A 113 -1.16 -7.49 -5.75
CA THR A 113 -0.52 -7.69 -7.05
C THR A 113 -0.51 -6.41 -7.87
N ALA A 114 -1.58 -5.61 -7.84
CA ALA A 114 -1.60 -4.30 -8.50
C ALA A 114 -0.61 -3.31 -7.85
N ALA A 115 -0.53 -3.31 -6.52
CA ALA A 115 0.35 -2.42 -5.76
C ALA A 115 1.83 -2.75 -5.94
N TYR A 116 2.17 -4.05 -5.91
CA TYR A 116 3.55 -4.53 -6.02
C TYR A 116 3.62 -5.89 -6.74
N PRO A 117 3.61 -5.91 -8.08
CA PRO A 117 3.55 -7.16 -8.87
C PRO A 117 4.71 -8.12 -8.65
N LYS A 118 5.87 -7.62 -8.20
CA LYS A 118 7.08 -8.45 -8.00
C LYS A 118 6.92 -9.51 -6.91
N ALA A 119 5.97 -9.36 -5.99
CA ALA A 119 5.69 -10.33 -4.91
C ALA A 119 4.40 -11.13 -5.15
N GLU A 120 3.85 -11.13 -6.37
CA GLU A 120 2.58 -11.80 -6.69
C GLU A 120 2.55 -13.29 -6.34
N ALA A 121 3.67 -14.00 -6.52
CA ALA A 121 3.78 -15.41 -6.17
C ALA A 121 3.64 -15.63 -4.66
N THR A 122 4.22 -14.73 -3.87
CA THR A 122 4.11 -14.74 -2.40
C THR A 122 2.67 -14.48 -1.97
N TYR A 123 1.99 -13.47 -2.53
CA TYR A 123 0.58 -13.18 -2.21
C TYR A 123 -0.33 -14.36 -2.56
N ALA A 124 -0.15 -14.94 -3.75
CA ALA A 124 -0.90 -16.10 -4.18
C ALA A 124 -0.70 -17.30 -3.24
N GLN A 125 0.55 -17.61 -2.88
CA GLN A 125 0.86 -18.72 -1.99
C GLN A 125 0.27 -18.51 -0.59
N LEU A 126 0.38 -17.30 -0.02
CA LEU A 126 -0.18 -16.99 1.30
C LEU A 126 -1.71 -17.12 1.33
N ALA A 127 -2.39 -16.66 0.27
CA ALA A 127 -3.84 -16.82 0.14
C ALA A 127 -4.24 -18.30 0.07
N ILE A 128 -3.53 -19.11 -0.73
CA ILE A 128 -3.77 -20.56 -0.87
C ILE A 128 -3.54 -21.28 0.45
N THR A 129 -2.44 -21.00 1.15
CA THR A 129 -2.15 -21.59 2.47
C THR A 129 -3.23 -21.24 3.51
N ARG A 130 -3.90 -20.09 3.35
CA ARG A 130 -5.06 -19.69 4.16
C ARG A 130 -6.40 -20.21 3.62
N GLY A 131 -6.40 -21.18 2.70
CA GLY A 131 -7.58 -21.88 2.21
C GLY A 131 -8.29 -21.20 1.02
N ALA A 132 -7.60 -20.34 0.27
CA ALA A 132 -8.12 -19.86 -1.02
C ALA A 132 -8.01 -20.96 -2.10
N ASP A 133 -8.99 -21.00 -3.00
CA ASP A 133 -8.97 -21.87 -4.18
C ASP A 133 -7.86 -21.40 -5.16
N PRO A 134 -6.89 -22.27 -5.53
CA PRO A 134 -5.78 -21.90 -6.42
C PRO A 134 -6.20 -21.34 -7.79
N THR A 135 -7.32 -21.81 -8.34
CA THR A 135 -7.83 -21.36 -9.65
C THR A 135 -8.35 -19.94 -9.54
N LYS A 136 -9.08 -19.62 -8.46
CA LYS A 136 -9.56 -18.25 -8.19
C LYS A 136 -8.41 -17.30 -7.84
N VAL A 137 -7.39 -17.77 -7.12
CA VAL A 137 -6.17 -16.98 -6.86
C VAL A 137 -5.44 -16.64 -8.16
N THR A 138 -5.36 -17.59 -9.11
CA THR A 138 -4.78 -17.32 -10.44
C THR A 138 -5.54 -16.21 -11.17
N GLN A 139 -6.87 -16.22 -11.12
CA GLN A 139 -7.70 -15.17 -11.72
C GLN A 139 -7.50 -13.81 -11.02
N ALA A 140 -7.48 -13.78 -9.69
CA ALA A 140 -7.22 -12.58 -8.90
C ALA A 140 -5.84 -11.97 -9.20
N THR A 141 -4.81 -12.82 -9.27
CA THR A 141 -3.45 -12.40 -9.63
C THR A 141 -3.42 -11.78 -11.03
N ALA A 142 -4.04 -12.44 -12.01
CA ALA A 142 -4.15 -11.93 -13.37
C ALA A 142 -4.95 -10.63 -13.46
N ALA A 143 -5.96 -10.44 -12.61
CA ALA A 143 -6.72 -9.19 -12.51
C ALA A 143 -5.86 -8.05 -11.94
N GLY A 144 -5.04 -8.32 -10.92
CA GLY A 144 -4.13 -7.35 -10.32
C GLY A 144 -3.08 -6.82 -11.31
N ARG A 145 -2.51 -7.69 -12.15
CA ARG A 145 -1.52 -7.31 -13.17
C ARG A 145 -2.05 -6.34 -14.25
N LYS A 146 -3.37 -6.23 -14.40
CA LYS A 146 -4.03 -5.43 -15.45
C LYS A 146 -4.45 -4.04 -14.98
N LYS A 147 -4.28 -3.74 -13.68
CA LYS A 147 -4.55 -2.43 -13.09
C LYS A 147 -3.30 -1.56 -13.18
#